data_AF-A0A8T4IWZ4-F1
#
_entry.id   AF-A0A8T4IWZ4-F1
#
_cell.length_a   1.000
_cell.length_b   1.000
_cell.length_c   1.000
_cell.angle_alpha   90.00
_cell.angle_beta   90.00
_cell.angle_gamma   90.00
#
_symmetry.space_group_name_H-M   'P 1'
#
loop_
_entity.id
_entity.type
_entity.pdbx_description
1 polymer ?
#
loop_
_entity_poly.entity_id
_entity_poly.type
_entity_poly.pdbx_seq_one_letter_code
_entity_poly.pdbx_strand_id
1 'polypeptide(L)' 'HSGFPEWHPGPHPDVHLPTPDEVVESLALPEGEWEVLVCAEHERVQNNPEGRPATCTDNTVKVRRLPG' A
#
# COMPACT_ATOMS: atom_id res chain seq x y z
N HIS A 1 1.92 0.94 2.93
CA HIS A 1 2.05 2.38 2.64
C HIS A 1 2.59 2.50 1.23
N SER A 2 1.91 3.29 0.39
CA SER A 2 2.34 3.56 -0.99
C SER A 2 3.13 4.86 -1.12
N GLY A 3 3.16 5.69 -0.09
CA GLY A 3 3.85 6.96 -0.11
C GLY A 3 4.39 7.35 1.25
N PHE A 4 5.37 8.24 1.23
CA PHE A 4 5.79 8.93 2.45
C PHE A 4 4.67 9.88 2.91
N PRO A 5 4.51 10.06 4.22
CA PRO A 5 3.55 11.03 4.71
C PRO A 5 3.91 12.46 4.29
N GLU A 6 2.92 13.35 4.18
CA GLU A 6 3.14 14.75 3.74
C GLU A 6 4.17 15.53 4.58
N TRP A 7 4.31 15.21 5.87
CA TRP A 7 5.29 15.87 6.75
C TRP A 7 6.70 15.27 6.66
N HIS A 8 6.90 14.20 5.90
CA HIS A 8 8.24 13.68 5.66
C HIS A 8 9.02 14.64 4.75
N PRO A 9 10.30 14.93 5.01
CA PRO A 9 11.08 15.93 4.27
C PRO A 9 11.39 15.58 2.79
N GLY A 10 10.77 14.54 2.22
CA GLY A 10 11.01 14.05 0.86
C GLY A 10 11.38 12.56 0.83
N PRO A 11 11.37 11.90 -0.35
CA PRO A 11 11.68 10.48 -0.44
C PRO A 11 13.11 10.19 0.01
N HIS A 12 13.30 9.10 0.75
CA HIS A 12 14.64 8.60 1.05
C HIS A 12 15.10 7.74 -0.14
N PRO A 13 16.24 8.05 -0.80
CA PRO A 13 16.62 7.42 -2.07
C PRO A 13 16.79 5.90 -1.96
N ASP A 14 17.15 5.40 -0.78
CA ASP A 14 17.35 3.97 -0.52
C ASP A 14 16.08 3.23 -0.07
N VAL A 15 14.93 3.91 0.02
CA VAL A 15 13.68 3.31 0.52
C VAL A 15 12.63 3.30 -0.59
N HIS A 16 12.25 2.09 -1.00
CA HIS A 16 11.10 1.86 -1.88
C HIS A 16 9.85 1.58 -1.05
N LEU A 17 8.77 2.33 -1.31
CA LEU A 17 7.45 2.05 -0.76
C LEU A 17 6.59 1.48 -1.90
N PRO A 18 6.21 0.20 -1.84
CA PRO A 18 5.60 -0.46 -2.99
C PRO A 18 4.17 0.01 -3.20
N THR A 19 3.78 0.09 -4.47
CA THR A 19 2.40 0.17 -4.95
C THR A 19 1.62 -1.11 -4.59
N PRO A 20 0.27 -1.09 -4.58
CA PRO A 20 -0.51 -2.30 -4.36
C PRO A 20 -0.23 -3.41 -5.40
N ASP A 21 0.06 -3.05 -6.65
CA ASP A 21 0.39 -4.02 -7.70
C ASP A 21 1.74 -4.71 -7.46
N GLU A 22 2.78 -3.95 -7.08
CA GLU A 22 4.07 -4.52 -6.68
C GLU A 22 3.94 -5.43 -5.45
N VAL A 23 3.04 -5.10 -4.52
CA VAL A 23 2.72 -5.99 -3.40
C VAL A 23 2.11 -7.30 -3.93
N VAL A 24 1.11 -7.25 -4.80
CA VAL A 24 0.50 -8.45 -5.40
C VAL A 24 1.55 -9.30 -6.13
N GLU A 25 2.42 -8.68 -6.93
CA GLU A 25 3.50 -9.35 -7.64
C GLU A 25 4.47 -10.03 -6.66
N SER A 26 4.87 -9.35 -5.59
CA SER A 26 5.80 -9.89 -4.59
C SER A 26 5.26 -11.10 -3.82
N LEU A 27 3.94 -11.27 -3.76
CA LEU A 27 3.31 -12.43 -3.11
C LEU A 27 3.44 -13.72 -3.92
N ALA A 28 3.80 -13.62 -5.22
CA ALA A 28 3.98 -14.77 -6.11
C ALA A 28 2.81 -15.78 -6.05
N LEU A 29 1.57 -15.26 -6.08
CA LEU A 29 0.35 -16.07 -5.95
C LEU A 29 0.23 -17.04 -7.14
N PRO A 30 0.07 -18.35 -6.92
CA PRO A 30 -0.07 -19.31 -8.01
C PRO A 30 -1.27 -18.98 -8.91
N GLU A 31 -1.05 -19.06 -10.22
CA GLU A 31 -2.09 -18.82 -11.23
C GLU A 31 -3.26 -19.78 -11.02
N GLY A 32 -4.48 -19.23 -11.00
CA GLY A 32 -5.71 -20.01 -10.81
C GLY A 32 -6.02 -20.43 -9.37
N GLU A 33 -5.14 -20.19 -8.40
CA GLU A 33 -5.42 -20.49 -6.98
C GLU A 33 -5.97 -19.30 -6.18
N TRP A 34 -5.80 -18.08 -6.69
CA TRP A 34 -6.16 -16.85 -6.00
C TRP A 34 -6.86 -15.86 -6.91
N GLU A 35 -7.78 -15.11 -6.32
CA GLU A 35 -8.46 -13.98 -6.93
C GLU A 35 -8.15 -12.72 -6.13
N VAL A 36 -7.70 -11.67 -6.82
CA VAL A 36 -7.50 -10.35 -6.23
C VAL A 36 -8.85 -9.63 -6.18
N LEU A 37 -9.33 -9.35 -4.97
CA LEU A 37 -10.61 -8.67 -4.73
C LEU A 37 -10.44 -7.15 -4.57
N VAL A 38 -9.31 -6.72 -4.01
CA VAL A 38 -8.94 -5.30 -3.86
C VAL A 38 -7.45 -5.17 -4.15
N CYS A 39 -7.10 -4.21 -4.98
CA CYS A 39 -5.73 -3.76 -5.27
C CYS A 39 -5.83 -2.24 -5.47
N ALA A 40 -5.67 -1.46 -4.41
CA ALA A 40 -5.95 -0.03 -4.49
C ALA A 40 -5.14 0.80 -3.49
N GLU A 41 -4.84 2.02 -3.91
CA GLU A 41 -4.34 3.08 -3.05
C GLU A 41 -5.49 3.89 -2.47
N HIS A 42 -5.29 4.43 -1.27
CA HIS A 42 -6.24 5.34 -0.65
C HIS A 42 -5.53 6.35 0.25
N GLU A 43 -6.12 7.53 0.36
CA GLU A 43 -5.67 8.54 1.30
C GLU A 43 -6.24 8.26 2.69
N ARG A 44 -5.41 8.45 3.70
CA ARG A 44 -5.81 8.49 5.10
C ARG A 44 -5.42 9.84 5.69
N VAL A 45 -6.25 10.35 6.60
CA VAL A 45 -5.86 11.48 7.44
C VAL A 45 -5.28 10.95 8.75
N GLN A 46 -4.11 11.43 9.12
CA GLN A 46 -3.52 11.20 10.45
C GLN A 46 -2.85 12.47 10.97
N ASN A 47 -2.65 12.55 12.29
CA ASN A 47 -1.89 13.65 12.84
C ASN A 47 -0.40 13.49 12.54
N ASN A 48 0.23 14.60 12.19
CA ASN A 48 1.67 14.73 12.09
C ASN A 48 2.31 14.78 13.51
N PRO A 49 3.66 14.82 13.63
CA PRO A 49 4.33 14.88 14.93
C PRO A 49 3.94 16.07 15.82
N GLU A 50 3.54 17.20 15.22
CA GLU A 50 3.03 18.38 15.92
C GLU A 50 1.53 18.31 16.27
N GLY A 51 0.86 17.19 15.99
CA GLY A 51 -0.56 16.97 16.29
C GLY A 51 -1.53 17.59 15.28
N ARG A 52 -1.07 18.02 14.10
CA ARG A 52 -1.90 18.62 13.05
C ARG A 52 -2.33 17.56 12.03
N PRO A 53 -3.58 17.57 11.52
CA PRO A 53 -4.01 16.66 10.47
C PRO A 53 -3.15 16.79 9.20
N ALA A 54 -2.78 15.66 8.62
CA ALA A 54 -2.01 15.54 7.38
C ALA A 54 -2.39 14.25 6.65
N THR A 55 -2.13 14.20 5.34
CA THR A 55 -2.48 13.06 4.48
C THR A 55 -1.35 12.03 4.42
N CYS A 56 -1.72 10.75 4.29
CA CYS A 56 -0.80 9.68 3.89
C CYS A 56 -1.45 8.78 2.85
N THR A 57 -0.67 8.36 1.87
CA THR A 57 -1.11 7.39 0.85
C THR A 57 -0.80 5.97 1.33
N ASP A 58 -1.85 5.21 1.56
CA ASP A 58 -1.81 3.80 1.88
C ASP A 58 -2.20 2.95 0.68
N ASN A 59 -1.93 1.65 0.78
CA ASN A 59 -2.47 0.66 -0.12
C ASN A 59 -3.18 -0.44 0.65
N THR A 60 -4.10 -1.11 -0.04
CA THR A 60 -4.76 -2.31 0.45
C THR A 60 -4.82 -3.34 -0.64
N VAL A 61 -4.37 -4.54 -0.29
CA VAL A 61 -4.53 -5.76 -1.09
C VAL A 61 -5.44 -6.71 -0.34
N LYS A 62 -6.49 -7.18 -1.00
CA LYS A 62 -7.38 -8.23 -0.50
C LYS A 62 -7.41 -9.33 -1.52
N VAL A 63 -7.07 -10.54 -1.10
CA VAL A 63 -7.09 -11.73 -1.95
C VAL A 63 -8.00 -12.79 -1.35
N ARG A 64 -8.56 -13.63 -2.21
CA ARG A 64 -9.36 -14.79 -1.85
C ARG A 64 -8.77 -16.02 -2.51
N ARG A 65 -8.59 -17.07 -1.73
CA ARG A 65 -8.22 -18.39 -2.26
C ARG A 65 -9.41 -19.00 -2.98
N LEU A 66 -9.20 -19.49 -4.20
CA LEU A 66 -10.21 -20.19 -4.98
C LEU A 66 -10.32 -21.65 -4.53
N PRO A 67 -11.53 -22.25 -4.57
CA PRO A 67 -11.67 -23.69 -4.43
C PRO A 67 -11.03 -24.37 -5.64
N GLY A 68 -10.24 -25.42 -5.38
CA GLY A 68 -9.67 -26.28 -6.42
C GLY A 68 -10.62 -27.38 -6.88
#